data_AF-D3SG80-F1
#
_entry.id   AF-D3SG80-F1
#
_cell.length_a   1.000
_cell.length_b   1.000
_cell.length_c   1.000
_cell.angle_alpha   90.00
_cell.angle_beta   90.00
_cell.angle_gamma   90.00
#
_symmetry.space_group_name_H-M   'P 1'
#
loop_
_entity.id
_entity.type
_entity.pdbx_description
1 polymer ?
#
loop_
_entity_poly.entity_id
_entity_poly.type
_entity_poly.pdbx_seq_one_letter_code
_entity_poly.pdbx_strand_id
1 'polypeptide(L)'
;MSPVGGIQPYLVDYAWGREHEYRAFMVRKMVNGDFHQKCFWIQDHGERGAWIAACKHLAVIEGIDPEPLIDRYPGEAIWEKARALRRHNRGERVPKDGLEGTPYEDYC
;
A
#
# COMPACT_ATOMS: atom_id res chain seq x y z
N MET A 1 10.50 -5.83 -6.19
CA MET A 1 9.62 -4.97 -7.01
C MET A 1 8.31 -4.75 -6.25
N SER A 2 7.93 -3.50 -5.94
CA SER A 2 6.75 -3.17 -5.13
C SER A 2 5.46 -3.57 -5.85
N PRO A 3 4.44 -4.14 -5.15
CA PRO A 3 3.32 -4.79 -5.82
C PRO A 3 2.46 -3.72 -6.49
N VAL A 4 2.55 -3.67 -7.82
CA VAL A 4 1.77 -2.81 -8.73
C VAL A 4 2.22 -1.34 -8.78
N GLY A 5 3.54 -1.11 -8.86
CA GLY A 5 4.22 0.04 -9.54
C GLY A 5 3.91 1.49 -9.13
N GLY A 6 2.90 1.72 -8.28
CA GLY A 6 2.36 3.03 -7.95
C GLY A 6 1.25 3.00 -6.90
N ILE A 7 0.72 1.82 -6.52
CA ILE A 7 -0.17 1.67 -5.35
C ILE A 7 0.60 0.99 -4.22
N GLN A 8 0.52 1.53 -3.01
CA GLN A 8 1.21 1.02 -1.83
C GLN A 8 0.25 0.93 -0.63
N PRO A 9 0.35 -0.11 0.21
CA PRO A 9 -0.36 -0.12 1.48
C PRO A 9 0.19 1.00 2.37
N TYR A 10 -0.71 1.74 2.99
CA TYR A 10 -0.40 2.86 3.87
C TYR A 10 -1.06 2.65 5.24
N LEU A 11 -0.26 2.78 6.29
CA LEU A 11 -0.67 2.59 7.69
C LEU A 11 -0.42 3.88 8.48
N VAL A 12 -1.41 4.34 9.23
CA VAL A 12 -1.28 5.45 10.19
C VAL A 12 -1.76 5.01 11.56
N ASP A 13 -0.94 5.25 12.58
CA ASP A 13 -1.31 5.04 13.98
C ASP A 13 -1.60 6.43 14.56
N TYR A 14 -2.79 6.66 15.11
CA TYR A 14 -3.04 7.85 15.91
C TYR A 14 -2.67 7.56 17.37
N ALA A 15 -1.54 8.09 17.84
CA ALA A 15 -1.10 7.93 19.23
C ALA A 15 -1.76 8.97 20.15
N TRP A 16 -3.03 8.74 20.50
CA TRP A 16 -3.78 9.48 21.54
C TRP A 16 -4.31 8.51 22.60
N GLY A 17 -3.45 7.60 23.09
CA GLY A 17 -3.78 6.63 24.15
C GLY A 17 -4.61 5.42 23.71
N ARG A 18 -4.90 5.25 22.41
CA ARG A 18 -5.47 4.04 21.82
C ARG A 18 -4.75 3.71 20.52
N GLU A 19 -4.33 2.46 20.34
CA GLU A 19 -3.85 2.00 19.03
C GLU A 19 -5.06 1.88 18.10
N HIS A 20 -5.20 2.82 17.18
CA HIS A 20 -6.06 2.66 16.00
C HIS A 20 -5.18 2.72 14.76
N GLU A 21 -5.12 1.58 14.07
CA GLU A 21 -4.45 1.45 12.79
C GLU A 21 -5.42 1.84 11.68
N TYR A 22 -5.17 2.99 11.07
CA TYR A 22 -5.87 3.41 9.86
C TYR A 22 -5.13 2.87 8.64
N ARG A 23 -5.88 2.20 7.79
CA ARG A 23 -5.37 1.53 6.59
C ARG A 23 -5.88 2.20 5.32
N ALA A 24 -5.01 2.38 4.35
CA ALA A 24 -5.35 2.92 3.03
C ALA A 24 -4.50 2.27 1.93
N PHE A 25 -5.02 2.30 0.71
CA PHE A 25 -4.19 2.15 -0.49
C PHE A 25 -3.79 3.54 -0.97
N MET A 26 -2.48 3.80 -1.01
CA MET A 26 -1.91 5.07 -1.45
C MET A 26 -1.42 4.92 -2.89
N VAL A 27 -1.94 5.76 -3.78
CA VAL A 27 -1.33 5.98 -5.09
C VAL A 27 -0.21 7.01 -4.93
N ARG A 28 1.00 6.67 -5.37
CA ARG A 28 2.18 7.55 -5.34
C ARG A 28 2.99 7.39 -6.63
N LYS A 29 3.10 8.45 -7.43
CA LYS A 29 3.84 8.41 -8.70
C LYS A 29 4.37 9.78 -9.14
N MET A 30 5.49 9.78 -9.87
CA MET A 30 6.01 10.93 -10.62
C MET A 30 5.63 10.80 -12.10
N VAL A 31 5.00 11.81 -12.69
CA VAL A 31 4.66 11.85 -14.12
C VAL A 31 5.05 13.21 -14.68
N ASN A 32 5.89 13.25 -15.72
CA ASN A 32 6.34 14.49 -16.37
C ASN A 32 6.88 15.59 -15.44
N GLY A 33 7.45 15.19 -14.28
CA GLY A 33 7.96 16.12 -13.27
C GLY A 33 6.97 16.45 -12.15
N ASP A 34 5.68 16.11 -12.32
CA ASP A 34 4.66 16.32 -11.31
C ASP A 34 4.53 15.11 -10.37
N PHE A 35 4.41 15.39 -9.07
CA PHE A 35 4.23 14.39 -8.04
C PHE A 35 2.75 14.20 -7.71
N HIS A 36 2.23 13.00 -7.98
CA HIS A 36 0.87 12.60 -7.65
C HIS A 36 0.86 11.73 -6.40
N GLN A 37 0.11 12.14 -5.39
CA GLN A 37 -0.14 11.36 -4.19
C GLN A 37 -1.59 11.45 -3.76
N LYS A 38 -2.24 10.30 -3.55
CA LYS A 38 -3.60 10.22 -3.01
C LYS A 38 -3.83 8.95 -2.21
N CYS A 39 -4.48 9.08 -1.07
CA CYS A 39 -4.89 7.96 -0.22
C CYS A 39 -6.36 7.60 -0.46
N PHE A 40 -6.63 6.29 -0.49
CA PHE A 40 -7.98 5.73 -0.52
C PHE A 40 -8.15 4.91 0.75
N TRP A 41 -8.87 5.46 1.73
CA TRP A 41 -8.99 4.88 3.05
C TRP A 41 -9.99 3.72 3.05
N ILE A 42 -9.63 2.64 3.76
CA ILE A 42 -10.49 1.46 3.87
C ILE A 42 -11.77 1.79 4.64
N GLN A 43 -11.72 2.70 5.62
CA GLN A 43 -12.90 3.11 6.38
C GLN A 43 -13.99 3.76 5.52
N ASP A 44 -13.60 4.43 4.42
CA ASP A 44 -14.52 5.16 3.56
C ASP A 44 -15.12 4.26 2.46
N HIS A 45 -14.37 3.24 2.02
CA HIS A 45 -14.67 2.46 0.82
C HIS A 45 -14.83 0.96 1.05
N GLY A 46 -14.51 0.45 2.25
CA GLY A 46 -14.19 -0.96 2.44
C GLY A 46 -12.87 -1.35 1.76
N GLU A 47 -12.34 -2.54 2.06
CA GLU A 47 -11.00 -2.91 1.60
C GLU A 47 -10.92 -3.06 0.07
N ARG A 48 -11.84 -3.85 -0.50
CA ARG A 48 -11.93 -4.04 -1.95
C ARG A 48 -12.28 -2.74 -2.67
N GLY A 49 -13.13 -1.90 -2.08
CA GLY A 49 -13.52 -0.61 -2.66
C GLY A 49 -12.36 0.38 -2.68
N ALA A 50 -11.57 0.45 -1.62
CA ALA A 50 -10.38 1.30 -1.56
C ALA A 50 -9.34 0.89 -2.62
N TRP A 51 -9.15 -0.42 -2.83
CA TRP A 51 -8.29 -0.92 -3.91
C TRP A 51 -8.81 -0.52 -5.28
N ILE A 52 -10.09 -0.75 -5.57
CA ILE A 52 -10.69 -0.39 -6.87
C ILE A 52 -10.55 1.11 -7.13
N ALA A 53 -10.78 1.95 -6.12
CA ALA A 53 -10.63 3.40 -6.25
C ALA A 53 -9.17 3.80 -6.54
N ALA A 54 -8.20 3.18 -5.86
CA ALA A 54 -6.78 3.39 -6.13
C ALA A 54 -6.38 2.96 -7.55
N CYS A 55 -6.84 1.79 -8.02
CA CYS A 55 -6.60 1.31 -9.38
C CYS A 55 -7.17 2.25 -10.44
N LYS A 56 -8.42 2.69 -10.27
CA LYS A 56 -9.06 3.65 -11.19
C LYS A 56 -8.31 4.98 -11.22
N HIS A 57 -7.85 5.46 -10.08
CA HIS A 57 -7.08 6.70 -10.03
C HIS A 57 -5.71 6.56 -10.70
N LEU A 58 -4.98 5.47 -10.44
CA LEU A 58 -3.70 5.20 -11.11
C LEU A 58 -3.90 5.04 -12.63
N ALA A 59 -4.95 4.36 -13.06
CA ALA A 59 -5.25 4.18 -14.48
C ALA A 59 -5.49 5.51 -15.22
N VAL A 60 -6.15 6.47 -14.58
CA VAL A 60 -6.31 7.84 -15.12
C VAL A 60 -4.97 8.56 -15.27
N ILE A 61 -4.09 8.44 -14.29
CA ILE A 61 -2.75 9.03 -14.34
C ILE A 61 -1.91 8.44 -15.49
N GLU A 62 -2.03 7.14 -15.70
CA GLU A 62 -1.25 6.40 -16.69
C GLU A 62 -1.88 6.37 -18.09
N GLY A 63 -3.15 6.73 -18.23
CA GLY A 63 -3.88 6.57 -19.49
C GLY A 63 -4.08 5.11 -19.91
N ILE A 64 -4.30 4.21 -18.95
CA ILE A 64 -4.47 2.76 -19.18
C ILE A 64 -5.84 2.25 -18.72
N ASP A 65 -6.17 1.00 -19.06
CA ASP A 65 -7.34 0.29 -18.54
C ASP A 65 -7.15 -0.09 -17.05
N PRO A 66 -8.09 0.25 -16.15
CA PRO A 66 -8.00 -0.14 -14.74
C PRO A 66 -8.28 -1.62 -14.46
N GLU A 67 -9.01 -2.35 -15.31
CA GLU A 67 -9.47 -3.71 -14.99
C GLU A 67 -8.33 -4.70 -14.68
N PRO A 68 -7.22 -4.75 -15.45
CA PRO A 68 -6.10 -5.62 -15.13
C PRO A 68 -5.41 -5.31 -13.78
N LEU A 69 -5.51 -4.07 -13.29
CA LEU A 69 -5.02 -3.70 -11.96
C LEU A 69 -6.01 -4.15 -10.88
N ILE A 70 -7.30 -3.96 -11.12
CA ILE A 70 -8.37 -4.33 -10.20
C ILE A 70 -8.33 -5.83 -9.90
N ASP A 71 -8.06 -6.66 -10.90
CA ASP A 71 -7.97 -8.13 -10.77
C ASP A 71 -6.79 -8.59 -9.92
N ARG A 72 -5.73 -7.79 -9.83
CA ARG A 72 -4.53 -8.08 -9.02
C ARG A 72 -4.69 -7.67 -7.57
N TYR A 73 -5.90 -7.80 -7.03
CA TYR A 73 -6.17 -7.47 -5.65
C TYR A 73 -5.23 -8.24 -4.71
N PRO A 74 -4.45 -7.56 -3.86
CA PRO A 74 -3.44 -8.24 -3.06
C PRO A 74 -4.02 -9.00 -1.85
N GLY A 75 -5.31 -8.82 -1.55
CA GLY A 75 -5.96 -9.42 -0.38
C GLY A 75 -5.48 -8.82 0.94
N GLU A 76 -6.04 -9.33 2.04
CA GLU A 76 -5.75 -8.82 3.40
C GLU A 76 -4.30 -9.08 3.85
N ALA A 77 -3.64 -10.11 3.27
CA ALA A 77 -2.27 -10.49 3.62
C ALA A 77 -1.24 -9.36 3.37
N ILE A 78 -1.56 -8.39 2.52
CA ILE A 78 -0.68 -7.23 2.28
C ILE A 78 -0.47 -6.39 3.55
N TRP A 79 -1.43 -6.37 4.47
CA TRP A 79 -1.34 -5.57 5.69
C TRP A 79 -0.33 -6.15 6.66
N GLU A 80 -0.24 -7.47 6.79
CA GLU A 80 0.78 -8.11 7.60
C GLU A 80 2.19 -7.84 7.06
N LYS A 81 2.36 -7.85 5.74
CA LYS A 81 3.61 -7.44 5.09
C LYS A 81 3.92 -5.95 5.33
N ALA A 82 2.92 -5.08 5.25
CA ALA A 82 3.07 -3.65 5.52
C ALA A 82 3.45 -3.37 6.99
N ARG A 83 2.87 -4.11 7.95
CA ARG A 83 3.22 -4.05 9.37
C ARG A 83 4.63 -4.54 9.62
N ALA A 84 5.01 -5.68 9.03
CA ALA A 84 6.36 -6.22 9.11
C ALA A 84 7.41 -5.24 8.58
N LEU A 85 7.17 -4.65 7.41
CA LEU A 85 8.01 -3.61 6.84
C LEU A 85 8.14 -2.38 7.75
N ARG A 86 7.03 -1.96 8.37
CA ARG A 86 7.01 -0.82 9.30
C ARG A 86 7.84 -1.09 10.56
N ARG A 87 7.70 -2.28 11.16
CA ARG A 87 8.53 -2.72 12.31
C ARG A 87 10.01 -2.71 11.95
N HIS A 88 10.36 -3.28 10.80
CA HIS A 88 11.73 -3.25 10.29
C HIS A 88 12.26 -1.81 10.14
N ASN A 89 11.48 -0.91 9.55
CA ASN A 89 11.86 0.50 9.39
C ASN A 89 11.98 1.28 10.72
N ARG A 90 11.38 0.78 11.81
CA ARG A 90 11.58 1.30 13.18
C ARG A 90 12.81 0.72 13.88
N GLY A 91 13.56 -0.16 13.22
CA GLY A 91 14.74 -0.84 13.78
C GLY A 91 14.40 -2.08 14.59
N GLU A 92 13.15 -2.57 14.54
CA GLU A 92 12.76 -3.80 15.23
C GLU A 92 13.21 -5.03 14.45
N ARG A 93 13.51 -6.14 15.15
CA ARG A 93 13.88 -7.40 14.52
C ARG A 93 12.63 -8.09 13.96
N VAL A 94 12.60 -8.31 12.65
CA VAL A 94 11.49 -8.95 11.94
C VAL A 94 11.99 -10.26 11.30
N PRO A 95 11.26 -11.39 11.40
CA PRO A 95 11.62 -12.62 10.70
C PRO A 95 11.63 -12.43 9.18
N LYS A 96 12.51 -13.17 8.48
CA LYS A 96 12.71 -13.08 7.02
C LYS A 96 11.42 -13.28 6.23
N ASP A 97 10.60 -14.25 6.64
CA ASP A 97 9.30 -14.56 6.02
C ASP A 97 8.33 -13.37 6.10
N GLY A 98 8.49 -12.48 7.08
CA GLY A 98 7.71 -11.24 7.20
C GLY A 98 8.10 -10.16 6.19
N LEU A 99 9.28 -10.26 5.57
CA LEU A 99 9.78 -9.33 4.56
C LEU A 99 9.69 -9.89 3.13
N GLU A 100 9.22 -11.12 2.94
CA GLU A 100 9.03 -11.76 1.63
C GLU A 100 8.08 -10.94 0.73
N GLY A 101 8.54 -10.56 -0.47
CA GLY A 101 7.81 -9.70 -1.40
C GLY A 101 7.83 -8.20 -1.04
N THR A 102 8.62 -7.79 -0.05
CA THR A 102 8.93 -6.38 0.23
C THR A 102 10.24 -5.97 -0.45
N PRO A 103 10.57 -4.66 -0.55
CA PRO A 103 11.87 -4.23 -1.05
C PRO A 103 13.08 -4.69 -0.21
N TYR A 104 12.86 -5.28 0.97
CA TYR A 104 13.90 -5.65 1.93
C TYR A 104 14.09 -7.16 2.12
N GLU A 105 13.51 -7.97 1.23
CA GLU A 105 13.57 -9.44 1.29
C GLU A 105 15.01 -10.00 1.34
N ASP A 106 15.96 -9.28 0.74
CA ASP A 106 17.38 -9.65 0.69
C ASP A 106 18.20 -9.17 1.91
N TYR A 107 17.61 -8.38 2.82
CA TYR A 107 18.31 -7.77 3.96
C TYR A 107 18.18 -8.56 5.28
N CYS A 108 17.67 -9.79 5.22
CA CYS A 108 17.57 -10.74 6.34
C CYS A 108 18.60 -11.86 6.27
#